data_AF-A0A0M9EK59-F1
#
_entry.id   AF-A0A0M9EK59-F1
#
_cell.length_a   1.000
_cell.length_b   1.000
_cell.length_c   1.000
_cell.angle_alpha   90.00
_cell.angle_beta   90.00
_cell.angle_gamma   90.00
#
_symmetry.space_group_name_H-M   'P 1'
#
loop_
_entity.id
_entity.type
_entity.pdbx_description
1 polymer ?
#
loop_
_entity_poly.entity_id
_entity_poly.type
_entity_poly.pdbx_seq_one_letter_code
_entity_poly.pdbx_strand_id
1 'polypeptide(L)'
;MIDWDRVQELRDEIGVEDFDEVVELFLDEVEEAIARLRAAPELSTLEADLHFLKGSALNLGFETFSQLCQAGEAASAAGKAATVDLSAILNAFADSKVAFEQKLAAA
;
A
#
# COMPACT_ATOMS: atom_id res chain seq x y z
N MET A 1 -10.20 0.10 5.25
CA MET A 1 -11.09 -1.05 4.96
C MET A 1 -10.38 -1.93 3.93
N ILE A 2 -10.51 -3.26 4.03
CA ILE A 2 -9.85 -4.20 3.12
C ILE A 2 -10.92 -4.83 2.23
N ASP A 3 -10.74 -4.73 0.92
CA ASP A 3 -11.52 -5.44 -0.09
C ASP A 3 -11.06 -6.91 -0.13
N TRP A 4 -11.78 -7.76 0.59
CA TRP A 4 -11.47 -9.18 0.68
C TRP A 4 -11.86 -9.97 -0.56
N ASP A 5 -12.79 -9.46 -1.38
CA ASP A 5 -13.15 -10.11 -2.63
C ASP A 5 -11.96 -10.01 -3.60
N ARG A 6 -11.32 -8.83 -3.69
CA ARG A 6 -10.08 -8.69 -4.47
C ARG A 6 -8.94 -9.57 -3.96
N VAL A 7 -8.82 -9.75 -2.65
CA VAL A 7 -7.81 -10.64 -2.06
C VAL A 7 -8.06 -12.10 -2.45
N GLN A 8 -9.32 -12.55 -2.49
CA GLN A 8 -9.64 -13.89 -2.97
C GLN A 8 -9.36 -14.05 -4.47
N GLU A 9 -9.71 -13.06 -5.29
CA GLU A 9 -9.36 -13.07 -6.72
C GLU A 9 -7.85 -13.18 -6.93
N LEU A 10 -7.06 -12.39 -6.20
CA LEU A 10 -5.60 -12.44 -6.25
C LEU A 10 -5.07 -13.82 -5.84
N ARG A 11 -5.66 -14.44 -4.80
CA ARG A 11 -5.32 -15.80 -4.38
C ARG A 11 -5.64 -16.84 -5.43
N ASP A 12 -6.76 -16.70 -6.13
CA ASP A 12 -7.14 -17.59 -7.23
C ASP A 12 -6.24 -17.40 -8.47
N GLU A 13 -5.79 -16.16 -8.73
CA GLU A 13 -4.88 -15.81 -9.82
C GLU A 13 -3.45 -16.36 -9.58
N ILE A 14 -2.93 -16.24 -8.36
CA ILE A 14 -1.58 -16.71 -7.98
C ILE A 14 -1.58 -18.23 -7.74
N GLY A 15 -2.67 -18.76 -7.19
CA GLY A 15 -2.75 -20.12 -6.67
C GLY A 15 -2.54 -20.16 -5.15
N VAL A 16 -3.31 -21.01 -4.49
CA VAL A 16 -3.33 -21.11 -3.01
C VAL A 16 -1.97 -21.47 -2.42
N GLU A 17 -1.19 -22.27 -3.13
CA GLU A 17 0.11 -22.78 -2.69
C GLU A 17 1.22 -21.72 -2.71
N ASP A 18 1.12 -20.76 -3.62
CA ASP A 18 2.13 -19.70 -3.81
C ASP A 18 1.69 -18.36 -3.21
N PHE A 19 0.41 -18.21 -2.83
CA PHE A 19 -0.16 -16.94 -2.39
C PHE A 19 0.55 -16.33 -1.17
N ASP A 20 0.80 -17.12 -0.14
CA ASP A 20 1.38 -16.61 1.11
C ASP A 20 2.82 -16.09 0.89
N GLU A 21 3.63 -16.81 0.09
CA GLU A 21 5.01 -16.40 -0.24
C GLU A 21 5.02 -15.12 -1.09
N VAL A 22 4.15 -15.04 -2.10
CA VAL A 22 4.07 -13.86 -2.97
C VAL A 22 3.59 -12.64 -2.19
N VAL A 23 2.64 -12.81 -1.30
CA VAL A 23 2.12 -11.73 -0.44
C VAL A 23 3.18 -11.26 0.56
N GLU A 24 3.95 -12.17 1.17
CA GLU A 24 5.04 -11.82 2.08
C GLU A 24 6.10 -10.98 1.35
N LEU A 25 6.60 -11.45 0.20
CA LEU A 25 7.56 -10.70 -0.61
C LEU A 25 7.02 -9.32 -1.01
N PHE A 26 5.75 -9.25 -1.37
CA PHE A 26 5.12 -8.01 -1.77
C PHE A 26 4.98 -7.01 -0.61
N LEU A 27 4.60 -7.50 0.58
CA LEU A 27 4.52 -6.68 1.78
C LEU A 27 5.90 -6.14 2.16
N ASP A 28 6.96 -6.94 2.06
CA ASP A 28 8.34 -6.51 2.30
C ASP A 28 8.73 -5.34 1.39
N GLU A 29 8.46 -5.42 0.08
CA GLU A 29 8.73 -4.32 -0.86
C GLU A 29 7.98 -3.02 -0.51
N VAL A 30 6.72 -3.15 -0.09
CA VAL A 30 5.92 -2.00 0.34
C VAL A 30 6.48 -1.42 1.63
N GLU A 31 6.92 -2.25 2.57
CA GLU A 31 7.54 -1.80 3.81
C GLU A 31 8.86 -1.07 3.59
N GLU A 32 9.68 -1.51 2.63
CA GLU A 32 10.90 -0.78 2.25
C GLU A 32 10.58 0.62 1.71
N ALA A 33 9.57 0.74 0.84
CA ALA A 33 9.13 2.04 0.32
C ALA A 33 8.57 2.95 1.43
N ILE A 34 7.78 2.38 2.34
CA ILE A 34 7.24 3.07 3.51
C ILE A 34 8.36 3.53 4.46
N ALA A 35 9.37 2.69 4.68
CA ALA A 35 10.53 3.02 5.52
C ALA A 35 11.34 4.18 4.93
N ARG A 36 11.58 4.16 3.60
CA ARG A 36 12.23 5.27 2.89
C ARG A 36 11.45 6.58 3.06
N LEU A 37 10.14 6.56 2.78
CA LEU A 37 9.28 7.74 2.92
C LEU A 37 9.24 8.27 4.37
N ARG A 38 9.27 7.39 5.36
CA ARG A 38 9.28 7.78 6.77
C ARG A 38 10.61 8.40 7.20
N ALA A 39 11.73 7.89 6.72
CA ALA A 39 13.06 8.32 7.14
C ALA A 39 13.49 9.65 6.49
N ALA A 40 13.28 9.77 5.18
CA ALA A 40 13.69 10.94 4.40
C ALA A 40 12.74 11.10 3.20
N PRO A 41 11.58 11.75 3.37
CA PRO A 41 10.64 11.95 2.28
C PRO A 41 11.21 12.95 1.25
N GLU A 42 11.38 12.49 0.02
CA GLU A 42 11.86 13.30 -1.10
C GLU A 42 10.67 13.78 -1.94
N LEU A 43 10.33 15.07 -1.82
CA LEU A 43 9.17 15.65 -2.52
C LEU A 43 9.28 15.60 -4.05
N SER A 44 10.50 15.50 -4.58
CA SER A 44 10.78 15.38 -6.02
C SER A 44 10.45 14.00 -6.60
N THR A 45 10.48 12.96 -5.78
CA THR A 45 10.13 11.57 -6.18
C THR A 45 8.79 11.11 -5.62
N LEU A 46 8.17 11.93 -4.76
CA LEU A 46 6.97 11.55 -4.02
C LEU A 46 5.81 11.08 -4.92
N GLU A 47 5.64 11.66 -6.11
CA GLU A 47 4.63 11.19 -7.07
C GLU A 47 4.84 9.71 -7.43
N ALA A 48 6.07 9.33 -7.79
CA ALA A 48 6.42 7.97 -8.17
C ALA A 48 6.32 7.00 -6.99
N ASP A 49 6.76 7.44 -5.80
CA ASP A 49 6.64 6.66 -4.57
C ASP A 49 5.16 6.35 -4.26
N LEU A 50 4.29 7.36 -4.35
CA LEU A 50 2.85 7.19 -4.11
C LEU A 50 2.14 6.41 -5.21
N HIS A 51 2.58 6.53 -6.47
CA HIS A 51 2.08 5.71 -7.57
C HIS A 51 2.33 4.23 -7.31
N PHE A 52 3.56 3.87 -6.91
CA PHE A 52 3.93 2.51 -6.53
C PHE A 52 3.04 2.01 -5.38
N LEU A 53 2.98 2.76 -4.26
CA LEU A 53 2.20 2.38 -3.09
C LEU A 53 0.70 2.25 -3.38
N LYS A 54 0.14 3.11 -4.23
CA LYS A 54 -1.25 3.00 -4.69
C LYS A 54 -1.48 1.69 -5.43
N GLY A 55 -0.61 1.31 -6.36
CA GLY A 55 -0.70 0.04 -7.08
C GLY A 55 -0.67 -1.14 -6.12
N SER A 56 0.23 -1.11 -5.14
CA SER A 56 0.32 -2.14 -4.12
C SER A 56 -0.91 -2.25 -3.24
N ALA A 57 -1.45 -1.10 -2.83
CA ALA A 57 -2.67 -1.04 -2.06
C ALA A 57 -3.87 -1.62 -2.83
N LEU A 58 -3.98 -1.34 -4.14
CA LEU A 58 -5.06 -1.89 -4.98
C LEU A 58 -4.97 -3.41 -5.10
N ASN A 59 -3.77 -3.96 -5.29
CA ASN A 59 -3.57 -5.39 -5.41
C ASN A 59 -3.99 -6.14 -4.13
N LEU A 60 -3.64 -5.61 -2.96
CA LEU A 60 -3.98 -6.22 -1.66
C LEU A 60 -5.36 -5.79 -1.11
N GLY A 61 -6.13 -4.99 -1.86
CA GLY A 61 -7.43 -4.49 -1.43
C GLY A 61 -7.37 -3.47 -0.29
N PHE A 62 -6.25 -2.80 -0.03
CA PHE A 62 -6.09 -1.78 1.02
C PHE A 62 -6.73 -0.45 0.60
N GLU A 63 -8.06 -0.38 0.57
CA GLU A 63 -8.83 0.71 -0.05
C GLU A 63 -8.46 2.10 0.49
N THR A 64 -8.43 2.26 1.81
CA THR A 64 -8.15 3.56 2.46
C THR A 64 -6.72 4.02 2.15
N PHE A 65 -5.77 3.10 2.20
CA PHE A 65 -4.38 3.39 1.88
C PHE A 65 -4.24 3.76 0.40
N SER A 66 -4.88 3.02 -0.50
CA SER A 66 -4.91 3.30 -1.94
C SER A 66 -5.45 4.69 -2.25
N GLN A 67 -6.57 5.08 -1.64
CA GLN A 67 -7.19 6.39 -1.85
C GLN A 67 -6.28 7.54 -1.39
N LEU A 68 -5.60 7.38 -0.25
CA LEU A 68 -4.65 8.38 0.24
C LEU A 68 -3.42 8.49 -0.67
N CYS A 69 -2.88 7.36 -1.14
CA CYS A 69 -1.80 7.35 -2.12
C CYS A 69 -2.21 8.02 -3.43
N GLN A 70 -3.41 7.72 -3.94
CA GLN A 70 -3.94 8.36 -5.15
C GLN A 70 -4.09 9.88 -5.00
N ALA A 71 -4.62 10.35 -3.86
CA ALA A 71 -4.75 11.77 -3.60
C ALA A 71 -3.38 12.46 -3.50
N GLY A 72 -2.41 11.84 -2.85
CA GLY A 72 -1.06 12.38 -2.72
C GLY A 72 -0.27 12.35 -4.04
N GLU A 73 -0.44 11.30 -4.86
CA GLU A 73 0.10 11.19 -6.21
C GLU A 73 -0.41 12.36 -7.07
N ALA A 74 -1.73 12.57 -7.11
CA ALA A 74 -2.35 13.65 -7.86
C ALA A 74 -1.89 15.05 -7.38
N ALA A 75 -1.75 15.24 -6.06
CA ALA A 75 -1.23 16.48 -5.50
C ALA A 75 0.24 16.70 -5.88
N SER A 76 1.06 15.66 -5.87
CA SER A 76 2.47 15.71 -6.26
C SER A 76 2.63 16.06 -7.74
N ALA A 77 1.87 15.40 -8.62
CA ALA A 77 1.81 15.70 -10.06
C ALA A 77 1.39 17.15 -10.36
N ALA A 78 0.55 17.74 -9.49
CA ALA A 78 0.13 19.13 -9.58
C ALA A 78 1.13 20.13 -8.97
N GLY A 79 2.34 19.69 -8.58
CA GLY A 79 3.36 20.52 -7.94
C GLY A 79 3.06 20.88 -6.49
N LYS A 80 2.16 20.14 -5.82
CA LYS A 80 1.71 20.37 -4.44
C LYS A 80 2.13 19.24 -3.50
N ALA A 81 3.26 18.60 -3.78
CA ALA A 81 3.83 17.53 -2.94
C ALA A 81 3.94 17.93 -1.46
N ALA A 82 4.24 19.20 -1.17
CA ALA A 82 4.32 19.73 0.20
C ALA A 82 2.98 19.73 0.99
N THR A 83 1.84 19.52 0.31
CA THR A 83 0.52 19.44 0.95
C THR A 83 0.07 18.01 1.24
N VAL A 84 0.87 17.01 0.82
CA VAL A 84 0.54 15.60 1.02
C VAL A 84 0.69 15.23 2.50
N ASP A 85 -0.36 14.66 3.07
CA ASP A 85 -0.35 14.15 4.44
C ASP A 85 0.31 12.76 4.48
N LEU A 86 1.64 12.75 4.56
CA LEU A 86 2.41 11.50 4.69
C LEU A 86 2.08 10.75 5.97
N SER A 87 1.75 11.45 7.07
CA SER A 87 1.41 10.78 8.33
C SER A 87 0.11 9.97 8.19
N ALA A 88 -0.91 10.51 7.51
CA ALA A 88 -2.13 9.77 7.23
C ALA A 88 -1.87 8.53 6.34
N ILE A 89 -1.04 8.67 5.30
CA ILE A 89 -0.67 7.57 4.41
C ILE A 89 0.06 6.46 5.19
N LEU A 90 1.06 6.81 5.99
CA LEU A 90 1.85 5.87 6.79
C LEU A 90 0.99 5.13 7.84
N ASN A 91 0.06 5.83 8.48
CA ASN A 91 -0.86 5.22 9.44
C ASN A 91 -1.85 4.28 8.76
N ALA A 92 -2.41 4.67 7.62
CA ALA A 92 -3.35 3.84 6.86
C ALA A 92 -2.70 2.53 6.38
N PHE A 93 -1.41 2.56 6.00
CA PHE A 93 -0.66 1.34 5.70
C PHE A 93 -0.53 0.44 6.94
N ALA A 94 -0.09 0.99 8.07
CA ALA A 94 0.09 0.22 9.31
C ALA A 94 -1.22 -0.45 9.76
N ASP A 95 -2.33 0.27 9.73
CA ASP A 95 -3.66 -0.25 10.07
C ASP A 95 -4.11 -1.36 9.10
N SER A 96 -3.84 -1.17 7.79
CA SER A 96 -4.19 -2.16 6.77
C SER A 96 -3.37 -3.44 6.92
N LYS A 97 -2.06 -3.32 7.15
CA LYS A 97 -1.16 -4.46 7.36
C LYS A 97 -1.61 -5.30 8.55
N VAL A 98 -1.84 -4.67 9.71
CA VAL A 98 -2.29 -5.37 10.92
C VAL A 98 -3.60 -6.12 10.69
N ALA A 99 -4.59 -5.45 10.08
CA ALA A 99 -5.89 -6.08 9.80
C ALA A 99 -5.79 -7.23 8.79
N PHE A 100 -4.89 -7.11 7.82
CA PHE A 100 -4.66 -8.13 6.79
C PHE A 100 -4.00 -9.37 7.38
N GLU A 101 -2.89 -9.21 8.10
CA GLU A 101 -2.17 -10.31 8.78
C GLU A 101 -3.04 -11.04 9.80
N GLN A 102 -3.84 -10.30 10.59
CA GLN A 102 -4.76 -10.91 11.56
C GLN A 102 -5.77 -11.85 10.92
N LYS A 103 -6.25 -11.52 9.72
CA LYS A 103 -7.23 -12.33 9.01
C LYS A 103 -6.59 -13.48 8.24
N LEU A 104 -5.38 -13.30 7.69
CA LEU A 104 -4.63 -14.43 7.12
C LEU A 104 -4.28 -15.48 8.19
N ALA A 105 -3.85 -15.06 9.38
CA ALA A 105 -3.56 -15.98 10.47
C ALA A 105 -4.80 -16.71 11.03
N ALA A 106 -6.01 -16.23 10.71
CA ALA A 106 -7.27 -16.83 11.13
C ALA A 106 -7.96 -17.67 10.04
N ALA A 107 -7.40 -17.71 8.83
CA ALA A 107 -7.90 -18.45 7.67
C ALA A 107 -7.30 -19.86 7.58
#